data_AF-A0A3B9Z524-F1
#
_entry.id   AF-A0A3B9Z524-F1
#
_cell.length_a   1.000
_cell.length_b   1.000
_cell.length_c   1.000
_cell.angle_alpha   90.00
_cell.angle_beta   90.00
_cell.angle_gamma   90.00
#
_symmetry.space_group_name_H-M   'P 1'
#
loop_
_entity.id
_entity.type
_entity.pdbx_description
1 polymer ?
#
loop_
_entity_poly.entity_id
_entity_poly.type
_entity_poly.pdbx_seq_one_letter_code
_entity_poly.pdbx_strand_id
1 'polypeptide(L)'
;MVALQGSGTDEGSGAFVSASPVRGNDSESFGNLVIFAGILFSAAFTGLIWFASGRLQAISHLPDQGASWYFWILPEPTFWSRTTAWGFYAAHQIAQWALIYHAQVRVRKYTRGLHPVNVAALGMNAGFIAMHFVQTHIWYDGLAQDVSIWSALGLVAILLIWVLLMENDRRGLFFAKPLPFSRRLIQFARRYHGYYFSWAIVYTFWYHPMEATSGHLIGFFYMFLLMVQGSLFLTRMHVNRWWMVFLEVT
;
A
#
# COMPACT_ATOMS: atom_id res chain seq x y z
N MET A 1 16.67 -11.05 68.86
CA MET A 1 17.61 -10.68 69.94
C MET A 1 18.96 -11.23 69.49
N VAL A 2 19.94 -10.47 69.03
CA VAL A 2 20.48 -9.18 69.47
C VAL A 2 21.00 -8.41 68.25
N ALA A 3 20.72 -7.11 68.21
CA ALA A 3 21.34 -6.16 67.30
C ALA A 3 22.66 -5.66 67.91
N LEU A 4 23.69 -5.49 67.08
CA LEU A 4 24.75 -4.53 67.37
C LEU A 4 25.06 -3.73 66.10
N GLN A 5 24.94 -2.42 66.30
CA GLN A 5 25.08 -1.34 65.36
C GLN A 5 26.51 -0.79 65.51
N GLY A 6 27.19 -0.54 64.38
CA GLY A 6 28.53 0.05 64.36
C GLY A 6 28.65 0.98 63.14
N SER A 7 28.73 2.27 63.42
CA SER A 7 28.82 3.42 62.52
C SER A 7 30.21 3.56 61.87
N GLY A 8 30.26 4.07 60.64
CA GLY A 8 31.50 4.57 60.03
C GLY A 8 31.27 5.08 58.62
N THR A 9 31.33 6.39 58.46
CA THR A 9 31.20 7.20 57.25
C THR A 9 32.37 6.99 56.28
N ASP A 10 32.09 6.91 54.98
CA ASP A 10 33.02 7.33 53.93
C ASP A 10 32.27 8.03 52.79
N GLU A 11 32.61 9.30 52.63
CA GLU A 11 32.20 10.16 51.52
C GLU A 11 33.02 9.84 50.26
N GLY A 12 32.41 10.06 49.09
CA GLY A 12 33.16 10.38 47.87
C GLY A 12 33.37 9.27 46.86
N SER A 13 32.42 9.12 45.94
CA SER A 13 32.66 9.25 44.50
C SER A 13 31.36 8.97 43.75
N GLY A 14 30.57 10.03 43.57
CA GLY A 14 29.43 10.02 42.65
C GLY A 14 29.93 9.95 41.21
N ALA A 15 30.22 8.74 40.73
CA ALA A 15 30.30 8.48 39.30
C ALA A 15 28.86 8.55 38.76
N PHE A 16 28.47 9.76 38.34
CA PHE A 16 27.28 9.99 37.54
C PHE A 16 27.45 9.19 36.24
N VAL A 17 26.91 7.96 36.23
CA VAL A 17 26.75 7.19 35.00
C VAL A 17 25.77 8.00 34.16
N SER A 18 26.33 8.76 33.22
CA SER A 18 25.60 9.40 32.12
C SER A 18 24.72 8.34 31.47
N ALA A 19 23.44 8.34 31.82
CA ALA A 19 22.43 7.64 31.07
C ALA A 19 22.46 8.23 29.65
N SER A 20 23.05 7.49 28.72
CA SER A 20 22.99 7.80 27.29
C SER A 20 21.53 8.11 26.95
N PRO A 21 21.23 9.25 26.31
CA PRO A 21 19.85 9.56 25.96
C PRO A 21 19.35 8.44 25.05
N VAL A 22 18.22 7.86 25.45
CA VAL A 22 17.52 6.82 24.69
C VAL A 22 17.34 7.33 23.26
N ARG A 23 18.06 6.75 22.28
CA ARG A 23 17.91 7.01 20.84
C ARG A 23 16.56 6.46 20.33
N GLY A 24 15.46 6.98 20.87
CA GLY A 24 14.10 6.61 20.52
C GLY A 24 13.49 7.54 19.46
N ASN A 25 13.89 8.81 19.44
CA ASN A 25 13.21 9.86 18.69
C ASN A 25 13.54 9.87 17.18
N ASP A 26 14.78 9.55 16.82
CA ASP A 26 15.27 9.68 15.43
C ASP A 26 14.63 8.64 14.49
N SER A 27 14.34 7.43 14.99
CA SER A 27 13.71 6.39 14.17
C SER A 27 12.21 6.61 13.95
N GLU A 28 11.52 7.23 14.91
CA GLU A 28 10.10 7.55 14.78
C GLU A 28 9.89 8.77 13.89
N SER A 29 10.71 9.80 14.05
CA SER A 29 10.71 10.98 13.16
C SER A 29 11.02 10.59 11.70
N PHE A 30 11.99 9.70 11.47
CA PHE A 30 12.27 9.18 10.13
C PHE A 30 11.09 8.40 9.54
N GLY A 31 10.43 7.55 10.34
CA GLY A 31 9.27 6.80 9.86
C GLY A 31 8.09 7.69 9.49
N ASN A 32 7.84 8.72 10.31
CA ASN A 32 6.82 9.73 10.03
C ASN A 32 7.14 10.52 8.76
N LEU A 33 8.43 10.84 8.53
CA LEU A 33 8.86 11.50 7.30
C LEU A 33 8.56 10.66 6.06
N VAL A 34 8.82 9.34 6.09
CA VAL A 34 8.54 8.46 4.95
C VAL A 34 7.05 8.39 4.63
N ILE A 35 6.21 8.23 5.66
CA ILE A 35 4.75 8.22 5.49
C ILE A 35 4.27 9.56 4.94
N PHE A 36 4.74 10.67 5.52
CA PHE A 36 4.38 12.02 5.09
C PHE A 36 4.83 12.29 3.64
N ALA A 37 6.04 11.90 3.27
CA ALA A 37 6.53 12.01 1.90
C ALA A 37 5.67 11.17 0.93
N GLY A 38 5.24 9.97 1.36
CA GLY A 38 4.31 9.14 0.61
C GLY A 38 2.95 9.84 0.41
N ILE A 39 2.37 10.42 1.46
CA ILE A 39 1.10 11.17 1.38
C ILE A 39 1.25 12.37 0.44
N LEU A 40 2.33 13.15 0.59
CA LEU A 40 2.60 14.32 -0.24
C LEU A 40 2.77 13.94 -1.70
N PHE A 41 3.52 12.86 -1.98
CA PHE A 41 3.66 12.31 -3.33
C PHE A 41 2.29 11.90 -3.90
N SER A 42 1.49 11.14 -3.14
CA SER A 42 0.16 10.73 -3.57
C SER A 42 -0.73 11.94 -3.91
N ALA A 43 -0.76 12.94 -3.04
CA ALA A 43 -1.57 14.14 -3.25
C ALA A 43 -1.08 14.97 -4.45
N ALA A 44 0.24 15.18 -4.56
CA ALA A 44 0.85 15.92 -5.66
C ALA A 44 0.62 15.23 -7.01
N PHE A 45 0.75 13.90 -7.06
CA PHE A 45 0.55 13.14 -8.29
C PHE A 45 -0.93 13.08 -8.68
N THR A 46 -1.85 12.93 -7.71
CA THR A 46 -3.29 13.08 -7.99
C THR A 46 -3.62 14.48 -8.49
N GLY A 47 -2.99 15.53 -7.94
CA GLY A 47 -3.10 16.90 -8.45
C GLY A 47 -2.58 17.05 -9.88
N LEU A 48 -1.50 16.35 -10.23
CA LEU A 48 -0.97 16.28 -11.60
C LEU A 48 -1.96 15.61 -12.55
N ILE A 49 -2.60 14.50 -12.15
CA ILE A 49 -3.65 13.83 -12.94
C ILE A 49 -4.80 14.81 -13.22
N TRP A 50 -5.29 15.49 -12.17
CA TRP A 50 -6.33 16.49 -12.32
C TRP A 50 -5.92 17.63 -13.26
N PHE A 51 -4.71 18.16 -13.10
CA PHE A 51 -4.20 19.25 -13.93
C PHE A 51 -4.05 18.85 -15.42
N ALA A 52 -3.60 17.63 -15.70
CA ALA A 52 -3.39 17.15 -17.06
C ALA A 52 -4.68 16.68 -17.77
N SER A 53 -5.77 16.52 -17.01
CA SER A 53 -7.02 15.92 -17.48
C SER A 53 -7.70 16.59 -18.67
N GLY A 54 -7.47 17.89 -18.88
CA GLY A 54 -8.04 18.62 -20.02
C GLY A 54 -7.72 17.98 -21.38
N ARG A 55 -6.62 17.21 -21.48
CA ARG A 55 -6.26 16.46 -22.69
C ARG A 55 -7.14 15.22 -22.92
N LEU A 56 -7.67 14.63 -21.85
CA LEU A 56 -8.48 13.40 -21.92
C LEU A 56 -9.95 13.69 -22.23
N GLN A 57 -10.44 14.91 -21.94
CA GLN A 57 -11.83 15.32 -22.20
C GLN A 57 -12.24 15.27 -23.68
N ALA A 58 -11.27 15.29 -24.60
CA ALA A 58 -11.53 15.19 -26.03
C ALA A 58 -11.81 13.75 -26.51
N ILE A 59 -11.62 12.76 -25.65
CA ILE A 59 -11.78 11.34 -25.99
C ILE A 59 -13.26 10.99 -25.91
N SER A 60 -13.81 10.56 -27.05
CA SER A 60 -15.19 10.11 -27.15
C SER A 60 -15.37 8.72 -26.54
N HIS A 61 -16.38 8.54 -25.71
CA HIS A 61 -16.77 7.23 -25.17
C HIS A 61 -17.99 6.65 -25.88
N LEU A 62 -18.12 5.34 -25.80
CA LEU A 62 -19.32 4.65 -26.27
C LEU A 62 -20.49 4.87 -25.29
N PRO A 63 -21.75 4.84 -25.78
CA PRO A 63 -22.93 4.92 -24.94
C PRO A 63 -22.98 3.83 -23.88
N ASP A 64 -23.62 4.13 -22.75
CA ASP A 64 -23.89 3.15 -21.71
C ASP A 64 -24.67 1.93 -22.26
N GLN A 65 -24.16 0.73 -21.99
CA GLN A 65 -24.76 -0.55 -22.41
C GLN A 65 -25.37 -1.33 -21.24
N GLY A 66 -25.49 -0.73 -20.05
CA GLY A 66 -26.14 -1.30 -18.89
C GLY A 66 -25.18 -1.69 -17.76
N ALA A 67 -25.66 -2.51 -16.82
CA ALA A 67 -25.04 -2.67 -15.49
C ALA A 67 -23.59 -3.20 -15.47
N SER A 68 -23.10 -3.79 -16.56
CA SER A 68 -21.72 -4.29 -16.67
C SER A 68 -20.84 -3.43 -17.58
N TRP A 69 -21.37 -2.34 -18.12
CA TRP A 69 -20.65 -1.46 -19.03
C TRP A 69 -19.64 -0.61 -18.28
N TYR A 70 -18.41 -0.55 -18.78
CA TYR A 70 -17.39 0.35 -18.26
C TYR A 70 -17.15 1.48 -19.26
N PHE A 71 -17.38 2.72 -18.81
CA PHE A 71 -17.52 3.88 -19.68
C PHE A 71 -16.20 4.39 -20.28
N TRP A 72 -15.11 4.36 -19.51
CA TRP A 72 -13.83 4.98 -19.88
C TRP A 72 -12.93 4.03 -20.67
N ILE A 73 -13.37 3.68 -21.87
CA ILE A 73 -12.65 2.85 -22.84
C ILE A 73 -12.66 3.50 -24.22
N LEU A 74 -11.64 3.24 -25.05
CA LEU A 74 -11.66 3.67 -26.43
C LEU A 74 -12.74 2.92 -27.23
N PRO A 75 -13.50 3.61 -28.10
CA PRO A 75 -14.40 2.95 -29.04
C PRO A 75 -13.66 2.02 -30.02
N GLU A 76 -12.46 2.44 -30.43
CA GLU A 76 -11.60 1.76 -31.40
C GLU A 76 -10.21 1.51 -30.76
N PRO A 77 -10.07 0.47 -29.92
CA PRO A 77 -8.80 0.18 -29.25
C PRO A 77 -7.74 -0.23 -30.27
N THR A 78 -6.50 0.19 -30.02
CA THR A 78 -5.37 -0.16 -30.90
C THR A 78 -4.57 -1.32 -30.32
N PHE A 79 -3.72 -1.93 -31.14
CA PHE A 79 -2.73 -2.90 -30.64
C PHE A 79 -1.93 -2.31 -29.47
N TRP A 80 -1.46 -1.07 -29.60
CA TRP A 80 -0.62 -0.43 -28.58
C TRP A 80 -1.38 -0.07 -27.31
N SER A 81 -2.65 0.32 -27.38
CA SER A 81 -3.41 0.62 -26.15
C SER A 81 -3.56 -0.61 -25.26
N ARG A 82 -3.90 -1.75 -25.86
CA ARG A 82 -4.02 -3.02 -25.15
C ARG A 82 -2.67 -3.59 -24.71
N THR A 83 -1.68 -3.63 -25.60
CA THR A 83 -0.37 -4.22 -25.29
C THR A 83 0.40 -3.42 -24.24
N THR A 84 0.31 -2.09 -24.25
CA THR A 84 0.98 -1.27 -23.22
C THR A 84 0.30 -1.41 -21.86
N ALA A 85 -1.05 -1.44 -21.81
CA ALA A 85 -1.79 -1.67 -20.58
C ALA A 85 -1.44 -3.03 -19.94
N TRP A 86 -1.58 -4.13 -20.70
CA TRP A 86 -1.23 -5.47 -20.21
C TRP A 86 0.26 -5.65 -19.92
N GLY A 87 1.12 -5.11 -20.79
CA GLY A 87 2.57 -5.23 -20.67
C GLY A 87 3.08 -4.54 -19.41
N PHE A 88 2.66 -3.29 -19.15
CA PHE A 88 3.06 -2.56 -17.97
C PHE A 88 2.38 -3.07 -16.69
N TYR A 89 1.12 -3.51 -16.76
CA TYR A 89 0.50 -4.25 -15.65
C TYR A 89 1.31 -5.50 -15.27
N ALA A 90 1.64 -6.36 -16.24
CA ALA A 90 2.40 -7.58 -16.00
C ALA A 90 3.79 -7.28 -15.44
N ALA A 91 4.49 -6.29 -16.02
CA ALA A 91 5.79 -5.84 -15.53
C ALA A 91 5.70 -5.32 -14.07
N HIS A 92 4.70 -4.49 -13.77
CA HIS A 92 4.46 -3.97 -12.43
C HIS A 92 4.18 -5.11 -11.44
N GLN A 93 3.30 -6.04 -11.81
CA GLN A 93 2.91 -7.16 -10.98
C GLN A 93 4.08 -8.10 -10.66
N ILE A 94 4.86 -8.46 -11.69
CA ILE A 94 6.02 -9.35 -11.55
C ILE A 94 7.09 -8.66 -10.69
N ALA A 95 7.36 -7.38 -10.92
CA ALA A 95 8.32 -6.62 -10.12
C ALA A 95 7.90 -6.55 -8.65
N GLN A 96 6.62 -6.28 -8.38
CA GLN A 96 6.07 -6.22 -7.03
C GLN A 96 6.17 -7.58 -6.32
N TRP A 97 5.79 -8.67 -6.99
CA TRP A 97 5.93 -10.03 -6.44
C TRP A 97 7.39 -10.44 -6.24
N ALA A 98 8.30 -10.06 -7.14
CA ALA A 98 9.72 -10.32 -7.00
C ALA A 98 10.31 -9.65 -5.76
N LEU A 99 9.93 -8.39 -5.48
CA LEU A 99 10.36 -7.68 -4.27
C LEU A 99 9.78 -8.31 -2.99
N ILE A 100 8.50 -8.71 -3.01
CA ILE A 100 7.87 -9.43 -1.88
C ILE A 100 8.58 -10.76 -1.64
N TYR A 101 8.81 -11.54 -2.69
CA TYR A 101 9.54 -12.81 -2.60
C TYR A 101 10.95 -12.61 -2.05
N HIS A 102 11.69 -11.63 -2.57
CA HIS A 102 13.01 -11.29 -2.08
C HIS A 102 12.99 -10.94 -0.59
N ALA A 103 12.04 -10.09 -0.16
CA ALA A 103 11.90 -9.73 1.25
C ALA A 103 11.58 -10.93 2.16
N GLN A 104 10.70 -11.83 1.69
CA GLN A 104 10.29 -13.02 2.43
C GLN A 104 11.39 -14.09 2.54
N VAL A 105 12.32 -14.17 1.58
CA VAL A 105 13.39 -15.19 1.57
C VAL A 105 14.70 -14.66 2.13
N ARG A 106 15.06 -13.40 1.85
CA ARG A 106 16.36 -12.83 2.19
C ARG A 106 16.34 -11.90 3.41
N VAL A 107 15.32 -11.05 3.54
CA VAL A 107 15.29 -10.01 4.60
C VAL A 107 14.74 -10.56 5.91
N ARG A 108 13.52 -11.11 5.89
CA ARG A 108 12.88 -11.89 6.99
C ARG A 108 12.79 -11.25 8.38
N LYS A 109 13.26 -10.01 8.57
CA LYS A 109 13.35 -9.33 9.88
C LYS A 109 12.69 -7.97 9.83
N TYR A 110 12.01 -7.62 10.92
CA TYR A 110 11.43 -6.31 11.10
C TYR A 110 12.49 -5.27 11.45
N THR A 111 12.38 -4.08 10.86
CA THR A 111 13.21 -2.91 11.19
C THR A 111 12.36 -1.71 11.61
N ARG A 112 12.97 -0.76 12.33
CA ARG A 112 12.35 0.53 12.64
C ARG A 112 12.42 1.51 11.46
N GLY A 113 13.45 1.42 10.63
CA GLY A 113 13.63 2.26 9.44
C GLY A 113 13.10 1.61 8.16
N LEU A 114 13.80 1.84 7.05
CA LEU A 114 13.55 1.17 5.77
C LEU A 114 14.67 0.18 5.47
N HIS A 115 14.31 -0.98 4.93
CA HIS A 115 15.28 -1.82 4.23
C HIS A 115 15.53 -1.26 2.81
N PRO A 116 16.69 -1.55 2.19
CA PRO A 116 16.92 -1.18 0.79
C PRO A 116 15.83 -1.68 -0.16
N VAL A 117 15.26 -2.87 0.12
CA VAL A 117 14.15 -3.43 -0.65
C VAL A 117 12.86 -2.61 -0.54
N ASN A 118 12.63 -1.89 0.58
CA ASN A 118 11.49 -0.99 0.72
C ASN A 118 11.68 0.27 -0.13
N VAL A 119 12.90 0.82 -0.17
CA VAL A 119 13.24 1.95 -1.02
C VAL A 119 13.09 1.57 -2.50
N ALA A 120 13.54 0.36 -2.87
CA ALA A 120 13.33 -0.18 -4.20
C ALA A 120 11.83 -0.34 -4.53
N ALA A 121 11.01 -0.82 -3.58
CA ALA A 121 9.57 -0.94 -3.77
C ALA A 121 8.87 0.42 -3.94
N LEU A 122 9.24 1.42 -3.14
CA LEU A 122 8.72 2.79 -3.25
C LEU A 122 9.09 3.40 -4.62
N GLY A 123 10.35 3.30 -5.02
CA GLY A 123 10.82 3.80 -6.31
C GLY A 123 10.19 3.07 -7.50
N MET A 124 10.02 1.75 -7.38
CA MET A 124 9.37 0.92 -8.40
C MET A 124 7.90 1.33 -8.59
N ASN A 125 7.13 1.43 -7.51
CA ASN A 125 5.73 1.89 -7.58
C ASN A 125 5.63 3.31 -8.13
N ALA A 126 6.47 4.25 -7.67
CA ALA A 126 6.49 5.62 -8.20
C ALA A 126 6.82 5.66 -9.71
N GLY A 127 7.74 4.81 -10.16
CA GLY A 127 8.08 4.65 -11.57
C GLY A 127 6.90 4.13 -12.40
N PHE A 128 6.18 3.12 -11.92
CA PHE A 128 4.99 2.62 -12.61
C PHE A 128 3.80 3.58 -12.54
N ILE A 129 3.69 4.41 -11.49
CA ILE A 129 2.70 5.50 -11.42
C ILE A 129 2.95 6.51 -12.55
N ALA A 130 4.20 6.96 -12.70
CA ALA A 130 4.57 7.84 -13.80
C ALA A 130 4.39 7.17 -15.18
N MET A 131 4.73 5.88 -15.29
CA MET A 131 4.56 5.12 -16.52
C MET A 131 3.08 4.97 -16.92
N HIS A 132 2.20 4.69 -15.95
CA HIS A 132 0.77 4.60 -16.21
C HIS A 132 0.20 5.96 -16.63
N PHE A 133 0.64 7.06 -15.98
CA PHE A 133 0.27 8.40 -16.40
C PHE A 133 0.65 8.68 -17.86
N VAL A 134 1.89 8.36 -18.25
CA VAL A 134 2.33 8.49 -19.65
C VAL A 134 1.52 7.58 -20.56
N GLN A 135 1.25 6.34 -20.14
CA GLN A 135 0.48 5.38 -20.91
C GLN A 135 -0.94 5.90 -21.19
N THR A 136 -1.65 6.41 -20.18
CA THR A 136 -2.99 6.98 -20.35
C THR A 136 -2.97 8.16 -21.32
N HIS A 137 -1.94 9.02 -21.27
CA HIS A 137 -1.89 10.20 -22.14
C HIS A 137 -1.50 9.90 -23.59
N ILE A 138 -0.86 8.75 -23.85
CA ILE A 138 -0.45 8.36 -25.21
C ILE A 138 -1.44 7.37 -25.83
N TRP A 139 -1.91 6.38 -25.07
CA TRP A 139 -2.74 5.29 -25.59
C TRP A 139 -4.09 5.11 -24.89
N TYR A 140 -4.33 5.84 -23.82
CA TYR A 140 -5.59 5.88 -23.07
C TYR A 140 -5.97 4.60 -22.34
N ASP A 141 -6.28 3.50 -23.04
CA ASP A 141 -6.95 2.33 -22.44
C ASP A 141 -6.23 1.74 -21.22
N GLY A 142 -7.03 1.24 -20.27
CA GLY A 142 -6.59 0.33 -19.20
C GLY A 142 -6.99 -1.12 -19.49
N LEU A 143 -6.84 -2.00 -18.50
CA LEU A 143 -7.25 -3.40 -18.65
C LEU A 143 -8.75 -3.55 -18.91
N ALA A 144 -9.58 -2.59 -18.47
CA ALA A 144 -11.04 -2.61 -18.62
C ALA A 144 -11.52 -2.83 -20.07
N GLN A 145 -10.68 -2.53 -21.07
CA GLN A 145 -10.95 -2.84 -22.47
C GLN A 145 -11.18 -4.34 -22.72
N ASP A 146 -10.50 -5.19 -21.95
CA ASP A 146 -10.45 -6.65 -22.15
C ASP A 146 -11.08 -7.45 -21.00
N VAL A 147 -11.40 -6.81 -19.88
CA VAL A 147 -11.86 -7.48 -18.66
C VAL A 147 -13.11 -6.85 -18.06
N SER A 148 -14.03 -7.69 -17.62
CA SER A 148 -15.32 -7.27 -17.05
C SER A 148 -15.15 -6.47 -15.76
N ILE A 149 -16.03 -5.49 -15.52
CA ILE A 149 -16.09 -4.71 -14.27
C ILE A 149 -16.22 -5.59 -13.01
N TRP A 150 -16.85 -6.76 -13.15
CA TRP A 150 -17.01 -7.74 -12.07
C TRP A 150 -15.68 -8.30 -11.56
N SER A 151 -14.64 -8.31 -12.39
CA SER A 151 -13.31 -8.80 -11.99
C SER A 151 -12.66 -7.87 -10.95
N ALA A 152 -12.74 -6.56 -11.16
CA ALA A 152 -12.26 -5.56 -10.20
C ALA A 152 -13.08 -5.60 -8.90
N LEU A 153 -14.42 -5.72 -9.00
CA LEU A 153 -15.28 -5.84 -7.82
C LEU A 153 -14.95 -7.10 -7.01
N GLY A 154 -14.80 -8.25 -7.68
CA GLY A 154 -14.48 -9.53 -7.04
C GLY A 154 -13.14 -9.49 -6.30
N LEU A 155 -12.12 -8.88 -6.90
CA LEU A 155 -10.81 -8.68 -6.28
C LEU A 155 -10.89 -7.88 -4.97
N VAL A 156 -11.61 -6.76 -4.98
CA VAL A 156 -11.79 -5.92 -3.78
C VAL A 156 -12.60 -6.66 -2.72
N ALA A 157 -13.69 -7.34 -3.11
CA ALA A 157 -14.52 -8.10 -2.18
C ALA A 157 -13.70 -9.20 -1.46
N ILE A 158 -12.88 -9.96 -2.20
CA ILE A 158 -12.01 -10.97 -1.61
C ILE A 158 -10.93 -10.32 -0.75
N LEU A 159 -10.33 -9.20 -1.16
CA LEU A 159 -9.38 -8.46 -0.33
C LEU A 159 -10.00 -8.06 1.00
N LEU A 160 -11.21 -7.52 1.01
CA LEU A 160 -11.93 -7.14 2.23
C LEU A 160 -12.19 -8.36 3.12
N ILE A 161 -12.68 -9.47 2.56
CA ILE A 161 -12.85 -10.73 3.30
C ILE A 161 -11.53 -11.19 3.91
N TRP A 162 -10.42 -11.06 3.18
CA TRP A 162 -9.09 -11.45 3.63
C TRP A 162 -8.58 -10.55 4.77
N VAL A 163 -8.82 -9.24 4.70
CA VAL A 163 -8.55 -8.30 5.80
C VAL A 163 -9.36 -8.70 7.03
N LEU A 164 -10.66 -8.91 6.90
CA LEU A 164 -11.54 -9.34 8.01
C LEU A 164 -11.05 -10.64 8.65
N LEU A 165 -10.61 -11.61 7.84
CA LEU A 165 -10.04 -12.87 8.32
C LEU A 165 -8.76 -12.66 9.13
N MET A 166 -7.85 -11.78 8.68
CA MET A 166 -6.61 -11.49 9.41
C MET A 166 -6.84 -10.70 10.70
N GLU A 167 -7.82 -9.80 10.67
CA GLU A 167 -8.20 -8.91 11.78
C GLU A 167 -9.14 -9.55 12.80
N ASN A 168 -9.75 -10.69 12.48
CA ASN A 168 -10.69 -11.42 13.33
C ASN A 168 -10.17 -11.61 14.78
N ASP A 169 -8.92 -12.08 14.91
CA ASP A 169 -8.32 -12.34 16.23
C ASP A 169 -8.00 -11.05 17.01
N ARG A 170 -7.87 -9.91 16.32
CA ARG A 170 -7.47 -8.62 16.93
C ARG A 170 -8.67 -7.76 17.29
N ARG A 171 -9.67 -7.68 16.40
CA ARG A 171 -10.81 -6.74 16.49
C ARG A 171 -12.14 -7.44 16.72
N GLY A 172 -12.23 -8.75 16.42
CA GLY A 172 -13.51 -9.47 16.36
C GLY A 172 -14.37 -9.03 15.17
N LEU A 173 -15.29 -9.89 14.74
CA LEU A 173 -16.14 -9.63 13.56
C LEU A 173 -17.62 -9.46 13.89
N PHE A 174 -18.08 -10.00 15.02
CA PHE A 174 -19.49 -9.93 15.42
C PHE A 174 -19.58 -9.41 16.85
N PHE A 175 -19.99 -8.16 17.03
CA PHE A 175 -19.99 -7.47 18.34
C PHE A 175 -18.63 -7.55 19.06
N ALA A 176 -17.54 -7.29 18.33
CA ALA A 176 -16.15 -7.42 18.80
C ALA A 176 -15.76 -8.84 19.28
N LYS A 177 -16.58 -9.86 18.99
CA LYS A 177 -16.23 -11.27 19.24
C LYS A 177 -15.58 -11.89 18.01
N PRO A 178 -14.48 -12.63 18.16
CA PRO A 178 -13.87 -13.37 17.06
C PRO A 178 -14.75 -14.54 16.64
N LEU A 179 -14.84 -14.79 15.34
CA LEU A 179 -15.42 -16.01 14.79
C LEU A 179 -14.42 -17.17 14.89
N PRO A 180 -14.90 -18.43 15.02
CA PRO A 180 -14.05 -19.60 15.27
C PRO A 180 -13.35 -20.10 13.99
N PHE A 181 -12.55 -19.25 13.35
CA PHE A 181 -11.73 -19.66 12.20
C PHE A 181 -10.52 -20.50 12.62
N SER A 182 -10.10 -21.43 11.76
CA SER A 182 -8.93 -22.25 12.06
C SER A 182 -7.64 -21.42 12.07
N ARG A 183 -6.74 -21.71 13.02
CA ARG A 183 -5.42 -21.06 13.08
C ARG A 183 -4.62 -21.23 11.80
N ARG A 184 -4.77 -22.37 11.12
CA ARG A 184 -4.12 -22.66 9.83
C ARG A 184 -4.57 -21.69 8.74
N LEU A 185 -5.87 -21.40 8.67
CA LEU A 185 -6.44 -20.46 7.71
C LEU A 185 -5.93 -19.03 7.96
N ILE A 186 -5.91 -18.58 9.21
CA ILE A 186 -5.40 -17.23 9.57
C ILE A 186 -3.90 -17.12 9.28
N GLN A 187 -3.11 -18.15 9.59
CA GLN A 187 -1.68 -18.17 9.27
C GLN A 187 -1.44 -18.14 7.76
N PHE A 188 -2.22 -18.89 6.97
CA PHE A 188 -2.18 -18.84 5.51
C PHE A 188 -2.49 -17.41 5.02
N ALA A 189 -3.57 -16.82 5.52
CA ALA A 189 -3.97 -15.46 5.16
C ALA A 189 -2.84 -14.46 5.43
N ARG A 190 -2.25 -14.47 6.64
CA ARG A 190 -1.13 -13.60 7.00
C ARG A 190 0.14 -13.89 6.21
N ARG A 191 0.40 -15.13 5.83
CA ARG A 191 1.59 -15.50 5.06
C ARG A 191 1.53 -14.99 3.61
N TYR A 192 0.36 -15.05 3.00
CA TYR A 192 0.18 -14.77 1.56
C TYR A 192 -0.51 -13.44 1.25
N HIS A 193 -1.00 -12.70 2.25
CA HIS A 193 -1.69 -11.42 2.03
C HIS A 193 -0.89 -10.47 1.14
N GLY A 194 0.43 -10.37 1.31
CA GLY A 194 1.25 -9.47 0.50
C GLY A 194 1.14 -9.73 -1.00
N TYR A 195 1.12 -11.00 -1.43
CA TYR A 195 0.96 -11.35 -2.84
C TYR A 195 -0.44 -11.04 -3.36
N TYR A 196 -1.48 -11.39 -2.60
CA TYR A 196 -2.86 -11.14 -2.99
C TYR A 196 -3.20 -9.65 -3.00
N PHE A 197 -2.79 -8.92 -1.97
CA PHE A 197 -3.09 -7.49 -1.80
C PHE A 197 -2.37 -6.68 -2.86
N SER A 198 -1.09 -6.99 -3.10
CA SER A 198 -0.36 -6.35 -4.19
C SER A 198 -1.00 -6.65 -5.55
N TRP A 199 -1.52 -7.86 -5.76
CA TRP A 199 -2.23 -8.19 -6.98
C TRP A 199 -3.51 -7.38 -7.16
N ALA A 200 -4.36 -7.33 -6.13
CA ALA A 200 -5.58 -6.53 -6.16
C ALA A 200 -5.28 -5.03 -6.40
N ILE A 201 -4.29 -4.47 -5.69
CA ILE A 201 -3.90 -3.06 -5.83
C ILE A 201 -3.38 -2.77 -7.24
N VAL A 202 -2.41 -3.54 -7.73
CA VAL A 202 -1.80 -3.31 -9.05
C VAL A 202 -2.80 -3.56 -10.17
N TYR A 203 -3.66 -4.57 -10.03
CA TYR A 203 -4.73 -4.83 -10.98
C TYR A 203 -5.71 -3.67 -11.05
N THR A 204 -6.29 -3.25 -9.93
CA THR A 204 -7.23 -2.11 -9.88
C THR A 204 -6.55 -0.83 -10.37
N PHE A 205 -5.28 -0.63 -10.04
CA PHE A 205 -4.51 0.51 -10.50
C PHE A 205 -4.39 0.58 -12.03
N TRP A 206 -4.12 -0.53 -12.71
CA TRP A 206 -4.02 -0.59 -14.18
C TRP A 206 -5.36 -0.86 -14.89
N TYR A 207 -6.43 -1.13 -14.13
CA TYR A 207 -7.72 -1.51 -14.70
C TYR A 207 -8.34 -0.34 -15.48
N HIS A 208 -8.22 0.89 -14.96
CA HIS A 208 -8.81 2.08 -15.55
C HIS A 208 -7.73 3.03 -16.10
N PRO A 209 -8.01 3.82 -17.15
CA PRO A 209 -7.20 4.99 -17.49
C PRO A 209 -7.10 5.97 -16.30
N MET A 210 -6.05 6.79 -16.26
CA MET A 210 -5.91 7.91 -15.32
C MET A 210 -6.86 9.09 -15.62
N GLU A 211 -8.16 8.81 -15.62
CA GLU A 211 -9.22 9.80 -15.74
C GLU A 211 -9.35 10.67 -14.50
N ALA A 212 -9.90 11.88 -14.67
CA ALA A 212 -9.98 12.87 -13.59
C ALA A 212 -11.40 13.19 -13.13
N THR A 213 -12.30 12.20 -13.20
CA THR A 213 -13.56 12.31 -12.46
C THR A 213 -13.29 12.26 -10.96
N SER A 214 -14.20 12.80 -10.15
CA SER A 214 -14.02 12.83 -8.68
C SER A 214 -13.75 11.45 -8.10
N GLY A 215 -14.48 10.42 -8.58
CA GLY A 215 -14.27 9.03 -8.18
C GLY A 215 -12.89 8.49 -8.53
N HIS A 216 -12.39 8.77 -9.73
CA HIS A 216 -11.05 8.34 -10.13
C HIS A 216 -9.96 9.04 -9.30
N LEU A 217 -10.07 10.35 -9.08
CA LEU A 217 -9.05 11.08 -8.32
C LEU A 217 -8.92 10.59 -6.88
N ILE A 218 -10.06 10.38 -6.20
CA ILE A 218 -10.09 9.80 -4.84
C ILE A 218 -9.52 8.37 -4.88
N GLY A 219 -9.94 7.57 -5.86
CA GLY A 219 -9.46 6.21 -6.07
C GLY A 219 -7.94 6.15 -6.27
N PHE A 220 -7.36 6.98 -7.14
CA PHE A 220 -5.92 7.03 -7.38
C PHE A 220 -5.15 7.48 -6.15
N PHE A 221 -5.63 8.52 -5.46
CA PHE A 221 -5.02 8.96 -4.20
C PHE A 221 -4.94 7.80 -3.21
N TYR A 222 -6.05 7.07 -3.02
CA TYR A 222 -6.09 5.92 -2.13
C TYR A 222 -5.19 4.77 -2.60
N MET A 223 -5.20 4.42 -3.90
CA MET A 223 -4.32 3.39 -4.46
C MET A 223 -2.84 3.71 -4.25
N PHE A 224 -2.43 4.98 -4.39
CA PHE A 224 -1.06 5.40 -4.10
C PHE A 224 -0.69 5.22 -2.62
N LEU A 225 -1.60 5.55 -1.70
CA LEU A 225 -1.39 5.30 -0.27
C LEU A 225 -1.28 3.79 0.03
N LEU A 226 -2.08 2.95 -0.62
CA LEU A 226 -1.97 1.50 -0.49
C LEU A 226 -0.66 0.95 -1.08
N MET A 227 -0.14 1.52 -2.16
CA MET A 227 1.19 1.18 -2.70
C MET A 227 2.32 1.59 -1.75
N VAL A 228 2.20 2.75 -1.09
CA VAL A 228 3.11 3.15 -0.01
C VAL A 228 3.05 2.10 1.10
N GLN A 229 1.86 1.78 1.61
CA GLN A 229 1.69 0.77 2.67
C GLN A 229 2.24 -0.60 2.27
N GLY A 230 1.99 -1.03 1.03
CA GLY A 230 2.51 -2.26 0.45
C GLY A 230 4.03 -2.25 0.33
N SER A 231 4.66 -1.10 0.10
CA SER A 231 6.11 -0.96 0.00
C SER A 231 6.82 -0.99 1.36
N LEU A 232 6.10 -0.77 2.47
CA LEU A 232 6.65 -0.72 3.83
C LEU A 232 6.75 -2.10 4.51
N PHE A 233 6.57 -3.22 3.79
CA PHE A 233 6.64 -4.56 4.38
C PHE A 233 7.89 -4.77 5.26
N LEU A 234 7.74 -5.56 6.34
CA LEU A 234 8.81 -5.82 7.33
C LEU A 234 9.36 -4.56 8.02
N THR A 235 8.57 -3.49 8.12
CA THR A 235 8.90 -2.30 8.93
C THR A 235 7.91 -2.11 10.07
N ARG A 236 8.29 -1.34 11.10
CA ARG A 236 7.36 -0.92 12.16
C ARG A 236 6.28 0.04 11.64
N MET A 237 6.55 0.76 10.55
CA MET A 237 5.58 1.67 9.91
C MET A 237 4.41 0.90 9.30
N HIS A 238 4.66 -0.23 8.63
CA HIS A 238 3.61 -1.04 8.00
C HIS A 238 2.56 -1.56 8.99
N VAL A 239 2.97 -1.80 10.24
CA VAL A 239 2.08 -2.25 11.32
C VAL A 239 1.69 -1.11 12.28
N ASN A 240 1.98 0.14 11.92
CA ASN A 240 1.60 1.30 12.73
C ASN A 240 0.08 1.47 12.75
N ARG A 241 -0.50 1.49 13.94
CA ARG A 241 -1.97 1.55 14.12
C ARG A 241 -2.60 2.82 13.56
N TRP A 242 -1.95 3.96 13.70
CA TRP A 242 -2.47 5.26 13.26
C TRP A 242 -2.42 5.37 11.75
N TRP A 243 -1.34 4.86 11.15
CA TRP A 243 -1.23 4.76 9.70
C TRP A 243 -2.29 3.82 9.10
N MET A 244 -2.48 2.63 9.69
CA MET A 244 -3.53 1.72 9.24
C MET A 244 -4.93 2.32 9.39
N VAL A 245 -5.23 2.99 10.52
CA VAL A 245 -6.52 3.67 10.70
C VAL A 245 -6.71 4.79 9.68
N PHE A 246 -5.66 5.58 9.39
CA PHE A 246 -5.71 6.60 8.35
C PHE A 246 -6.09 6.01 6.99
N LEU A 247 -5.48 4.88 6.60
CA LEU A 247 -5.84 4.17 5.37
C LEU A 247 -7.29 3.64 5.39
N GLU A 248 -7.80 3.21 6.55
CA GLU A 248 -9.18 2.71 6.67
C GLU A 248 -10.25 3.79 6.50
N VAL A 249 -9.91 5.07 6.71
CA VAL A 249 -10.87 6.20 6.71
C VAL A 249 -10.67 7.19 5.55
N THR A 250 -9.69 6.94 4.69
CA THR A 250 -9.42 7.74 3.49
C THR A 250 -10.24 7.21 2.32
#